data_AF-A0A3D1BGJ1-F1
#
_entry.id   AF-A0A3D1BGJ1-F1
#
_cell.length_a   1.000
_cell.length_b   1.000
_cell.length_c   1.000
_cell.angle_alpha   90.00
_cell.angle_beta   90.00
_cell.angle_gamma   90.00
#
_symmetry.space_group_name_H-M   'P 1'
#
loop_
_entity.id
_entity.type
_entity.pdbx_description
1 polymer ?
#
loop_
_entity_poly.entity_id
_entity_poly.type
_entity_poly.pdbx_seq_one_letter_code
_entity_poly.pdbx_strand_id
1 'polypeptide(L)'
;MSTPSSFTTGFGRLFLASLAICLSAITLSGCLNDDNLIGENCYDEILNNQEELVDCGGPICEPCDPCENGEWDPLLGEQWVDCGGSCEPCATNFNGVLDEGETGIDCGCEDCPACPELCGDGLLNGYEQDVDCGGVDCEVCPTCDDGELNGDETGIDCGGSDCDPCECLCDCTNGIQDGLEDYIDCGGPNCEPCAAEITWNSYGIQYFGDAAASAEIVGTNLQIQGTSLTGAQIGFVIAEPVDGWYNGYVVALNPSSLPQAGAYTSTDGTNYTTLMGGNTTFQINYIDPVSGGYIVGTFNGSMQDALGSSATVSGGSYAIPIN
;
A
#
# COMPACT_ATOMS: atom_id res chain seq x y z
N MET A 1 74.89 -35.83 -45.92
CA MET A 1 73.75 -36.13 -46.81
C MET A 1 73.15 -34.81 -47.24
N SER A 2 73.35 -34.49 -48.52
CA SER A 2 72.58 -33.63 -49.43
C SER A 2 72.12 -32.23 -49.00
N THR A 3 72.82 -31.21 -49.51
CA THR A 3 72.35 -29.84 -49.83
C THR A 3 71.49 -29.86 -51.13
N PRO A 4 70.78 -28.80 -51.60
CA PRO A 4 71.02 -27.36 -51.40
C PRO A 4 69.78 -26.43 -51.39
N SER A 5 70.06 -25.12 -51.37
CA SER A 5 69.16 -23.97 -51.53
C SER A 5 69.15 -23.39 -52.97
N SER A 6 68.03 -22.72 -53.29
CA SER A 6 67.84 -21.58 -54.23
C SER A 6 67.48 -21.79 -55.73
N PHE A 7 66.61 -20.85 -56.20
CA PHE A 7 66.33 -20.34 -57.57
C PHE A 7 65.03 -20.75 -58.33
N THR A 8 63.99 -19.91 -58.15
CA THR A 8 63.18 -19.12 -59.12
C THR A 8 62.73 -19.65 -60.51
N THR A 9 61.53 -19.15 -60.88
CA THR A 9 60.98 -18.71 -62.21
C THR A 9 60.27 -19.69 -63.15
N GLY A 10 59.08 -19.25 -63.62
CA GLY A 10 58.39 -19.73 -64.82
C GLY A 10 56.89 -19.97 -64.60
N PHE A 11 56.05 -18.93 -64.46
CA PHE A 11 55.18 -18.42 -65.54
C PHE A 11 54.45 -19.49 -66.38
N GLY A 12 53.11 -19.44 -66.37
CA GLY A 12 52.26 -20.02 -67.42
C GLY A 12 51.18 -20.95 -66.86
N ARG A 13 50.02 -20.44 -66.42
CA ARG A 13 48.86 -20.08 -67.26
C ARG A 13 48.44 -21.20 -68.20
N LEU A 14 47.28 -21.78 -67.91
CA LEU A 14 46.21 -22.27 -68.79
C LEU A 14 45.71 -23.58 -68.19
N PHE A 15 44.63 -23.51 -67.42
CA PHE A 15 43.61 -24.55 -67.17
C PHE A 15 42.95 -24.16 -65.85
N LEU A 16 41.92 -23.31 -65.92
CA LEU A 16 40.85 -23.10 -64.91
C LEU A 16 39.98 -21.86 -65.22
N ALA A 17 40.29 -21.08 -66.26
CA ALA A 17 39.45 -19.97 -66.71
C ALA A 17 38.42 -20.43 -67.77
N SER A 18 37.35 -21.14 -67.37
CA SER A 18 36.16 -21.32 -68.24
C SER A 18 34.86 -21.73 -67.51
N LEU A 19 34.80 -21.78 -66.18
CA LEU A 19 33.56 -22.09 -65.45
C LEU A 19 33.35 -21.16 -64.25
N ALA A 20 33.46 -19.85 -64.47
CA ALA A 20 33.19 -18.84 -63.45
C ALA A 20 32.78 -17.47 -64.04
N ILE A 21 32.12 -17.44 -65.20
CA ILE A 21 31.70 -16.18 -65.87
C ILE A 21 30.19 -16.15 -66.26
N CYS A 22 29.39 -17.14 -65.87
CA CYS A 22 27.94 -17.14 -66.17
C CYS A 22 27.03 -17.32 -64.96
N LEU A 23 27.43 -16.87 -63.78
CA LEU A 23 26.53 -16.82 -62.61
C LEU A 23 26.80 -15.62 -61.71
N SER A 24 27.17 -14.48 -62.32
CA SER A 24 27.42 -13.21 -61.65
C SER A 24 26.71 -12.03 -62.33
N ALA A 25 25.58 -12.29 -63.00
CA ALA A 25 24.80 -11.26 -63.71
C ALA A 25 23.28 -11.48 -63.60
N ILE A 26 22.80 -11.87 -62.42
CA ILE A 26 21.42 -11.58 -61.99
C ILE A 26 21.49 -10.91 -60.62
N THR A 27 22.24 -9.82 -60.54
CA THR A 27 21.85 -8.72 -59.65
C THR A 27 20.82 -7.92 -60.44
N LEU A 28 19.58 -8.40 -60.48
CA LEU A 28 18.47 -7.49 -60.71
C LEU A 28 18.43 -6.62 -59.47
N SER A 29 19.01 -5.44 -59.60
CA SER A 29 18.52 -4.22 -58.98
C SER A 29 17.06 -4.03 -59.45
N GLY A 30 16.14 -4.84 -58.92
CA GLY A 30 14.76 -4.46 -58.77
C GLY A 30 14.73 -3.47 -57.62
N CYS A 31 14.29 -2.26 -57.89
CA CYS A 31 14.44 -1.09 -57.03
C CYS A 31 13.88 -1.36 -55.63
N LEU A 32 14.74 -1.24 -54.61
CA LEU A 32 14.27 -0.78 -53.30
C LEU A 32 13.86 0.69 -53.54
N ASN A 33 12.56 0.98 -53.52
CA ASN A 33 12.12 2.35 -53.22
C ASN A 33 11.96 2.45 -51.69
N ASP A 34 11.75 3.66 -51.18
CA ASP A 34 11.57 3.87 -49.74
C ASP A 34 10.35 3.10 -49.17
N ASP A 35 9.42 2.64 -50.01
CA ASP A 35 8.27 1.79 -49.65
C ASP A 35 8.60 0.28 -49.57
N ASN A 36 9.83 -0.14 -49.88
CA ASN A 36 10.26 -1.56 -49.92
C ASN A 36 11.35 -1.88 -48.87
N LEU A 37 11.42 -1.07 -47.81
CA LEU A 37 12.19 -1.32 -46.58
C LEU A 37 11.30 -1.42 -45.33
N ILE A 38 9.98 -1.56 -45.50
CA ILE A 38 9.08 -1.96 -44.41
C ILE A 38 9.10 -3.50 -44.38
N GLY A 39 9.31 -4.10 -43.20
CA GLY A 39 9.25 -5.56 -43.06
C GLY A 39 7.93 -6.10 -43.63
N GLU A 40 7.92 -7.29 -44.22
CA GLU A 40 6.76 -7.91 -44.91
C GLU A 40 5.50 -8.12 -44.03
N ASN A 41 5.51 -7.63 -42.80
CA ASN A 41 4.60 -7.91 -41.70
C ASN A 41 4.55 -6.75 -40.70
N CYS A 42 4.53 -5.50 -41.20
CA CYS A 42 4.15 -4.31 -40.43
C CYS A 42 2.71 -3.85 -40.74
N TYR A 43 1.90 -4.68 -41.41
CA TYR A 43 0.52 -4.39 -41.83
C TYR A 43 -0.26 -5.72 -41.91
N ASP A 44 -0.02 -6.62 -40.96
CA ASP A 44 -0.60 -7.96 -40.92
C ASP A 44 -1.57 -8.18 -39.74
N GLU A 45 -2.02 -7.10 -39.11
CA GLU A 45 -3.01 -7.05 -38.02
C GLU A 45 -2.60 -7.90 -36.80
N ILE A 46 -1.30 -8.16 -36.64
CA ILE A 46 -0.77 -8.97 -35.53
C ILE A 46 0.48 -8.32 -34.93
N LEU A 47 0.53 -8.18 -33.60
CA LEU A 47 1.70 -7.65 -32.89
C LEU A 47 2.90 -8.60 -33.01
N ASN A 48 3.85 -8.29 -33.89
CA ASN A 48 5.05 -9.09 -34.14
C ASN A 48 6.30 -8.19 -34.32
N ASN A 49 7.45 -8.74 -34.76
CA ASN A 49 8.67 -7.97 -35.10
C ASN A 49 9.26 -6.95 -34.10
N GLN A 50 8.83 -6.90 -32.85
CA GLN A 50 9.12 -5.80 -31.90
C GLN A 50 8.40 -4.49 -32.26
N GLU A 51 7.22 -4.58 -32.85
CA GLU A 51 6.24 -3.50 -32.94
C GLU A 51 5.82 -3.01 -31.54
N GLU A 52 5.42 -1.74 -31.47
CA GLU A 52 4.95 -1.06 -30.25
C GLU A 52 3.44 -1.24 -30.10
N LEU A 53 2.68 -1.05 -31.18
CA LEU A 53 1.28 -1.44 -31.32
C LEU A 53 1.12 -2.29 -32.58
N VAL A 54 -0.04 -2.92 -32.75
CA VAL A 54 -0.32 -3.74 -33.94
C VAL A 54 -0.01 -2.93 -35.21
N ASP A 55 0.89 -3.44 -36.05
CA ASP A 55 1.27 -2.83 -37.34
C ASP A 55 2.02 -1.48 -37.27
N CYS A 56 2.55 -1.09 -36.10
CA CYS A 56 3.38 0.13 -36.00
C CYS A 56 4.41 0.09 -34.85
N GLY A 57 5.38 0.99 -34.93
CA GLY A 57 6.47 1.13 -33.97
C GLY A 57 7.58 0.10 -34.12
N GLY A 58 8.63 0.25 -33.32
CA GLY A 58 9.80 -0.65 -33.38
C GLY A 58 10.82 -0.31 -34.49
N PRO A 59 11.84 -1.17 -34.68
CA PRO A 59 13.01 -0.86 -35.50
C PRO A 59 12.79 -0.97 -37.01
N ILE A 60 11.69 -1.58 -37.46
CA ILE A 60 11.44 -1.89 -38.88
C ILE A 60 10.08 -1.41 -39.42
N CYS A 61 9.20 -0.88 -38.57
CA CYS A 61 7.89 -0.34 -38.95
C CYS A 61 7.88 1.19 -38.72
N GLU A 62 6.91 1.88 -39.32
CA GLU A 62 6.75 3.33 -39.09
C GLU A 62 6.33 3.59 -37.63
N PRO A 63 6.69 4.74 -37.03
CA PRO A 63 6.22 5.10 -35.70
C PRO A 63 4.69 5.05 -35.63
N CYS A 64 4.16 4.64 -34.48
CA CYS A 64 2.72 4.63 -34.26
C CYS A 64 2.11 6.03 -34.38
N ASP A 65 0.85 6.07 -34.82
CA ASP A 65 0.08 7.31 -34.79
C ASP A 65 -0.14 7.68 -33.31
N PRO A 66 0.34 8.86 -32.86
CA PRO A 66 0.12 9.29 -31.49
C PRO A 66 -1.37 9.41 -31.16
N CYS A 67 -2.25 9.59 -32.15
CA CYS A 67 -3.69 9.70 -31.94
C CYS A 67 -4.42 8.37 -31.73
N GLU A 68 -3.70 7.24 -31.62
CA GLU A 68 -4.28 5.91 -31.39
C GLU A 68 -3.42 5.07 -30.43
N ASN A 69 -2.57 5.70 -29.63
CA ASN A 69 -1.61 5.00 -28.77
C ASN A 69 -2.11 4.74 -27.35
N GLY A 70 -3.27 5.31 -26.98
CA GLY A 70 -3.88 5.15 -25.66
C GLY A 70 -3.19 5.96 -24.56
N GLU A 71 -2.24 6.82 -24.93
CA GLU A 71 -1.50 7.69 -24.02
C GLU A 71 -1.97 9.14 -24.22
N TRP A 72 -1.73 9.98 -23.21
CA TRP A 72 -1.92 11.42 -23.38
C TRP A 72 -0.57 12.08 -23.70
N ASP A 73 -0.44 12.61 -24.92
CA ASP A 73 0.77 13.24 -25.44
C ASP A 73 0.68 14.78 -25.52
N PRO A 74 0.74 15.51 -24.37
CA PRO A 74 0.58 16.96 -24.36
C PRO A 74 1.66 17.71 -25.15
N LEU A 75 2.84 17.10 -25.36
CA LEU A 75 3.92 17.69 -26.16
C LEU A 75 3.63 17.67 -27.67
N LEU A 76 2.76 16.78 -28.13
CA LEU A 76 2.30 16.70 -29.53
C LEU A 76 1.04 17.54 -29.77
N GLY A 77 0.48 18.14 -28.71
CA GLY A 77 -0.63 19.07 -28.77
C GLY A 77 -1.99 18.42 -28.52
N GLU A 78 -2.02 17.18 -28.05
CA GLU A 78 -3.23 16.53 -27.58
C GLU A 78 -3.84 17.28 -26.39
N GLN A 79 -5.17 17.34 -26.40
CA GLN A 79 -5.96 17.96 -25.34
C GLN A 79 -6.38 16.93 -24.28
N TRP A 80 -6.56 15.67 -24.70
CA TRP A 80 -6.85 14.51 -23.88
C TRP A 80 -6.32 13.25 -24.59
N VAL A 81 -6.41 12.07 -23.97
CA VAL A 81 -5.88 10.81 -24.54
C VAL A 81 -6.35 10.63 -25.98
N ASP A 82 -5.39 10.51 -26.92
CA ASP A 82 -5.60 10.28 -28.35
C ASP A 82 -6.44 11.35 -29.10
N CYS A 83 -6.63 12.56 -28.55
CA CYS A 83 -7.48 13.57 -29.19
C CYS A 83 -7.02 15.03 -29.02
N GLY A 84 -7.43 15.87 -29.97
CA GLY A 84 -7.05 17.29 -30.03
C GLY A 84 -5.71 17.56 -30.73
N GLY A 85 -5.44 18.85 -31.00
CA GLY A 85 -4.20 19.25 -31.68
C GLY A 85 -4.14 18.79 -33.14
N SER A 86 -3.22 17.86 -33.43
CA SER A 86 -3.11 17.18 -34.74
C SER A 86 -4.08 16.02 -34.91
N CYS A 87 -4.70 15.55 -33.83
CA CYS A 87 -5.68 14.48 -33.82
C CYS A 87 -7.10 15.00 -34.08
N GLU A 88 -8.06 14.08 -34.17
CA GLU A 88 -9.47 14.46 -34.25
C GLU A 88 -9.92 15.21 -32.97
N PRO A 89 -10.93 16.09 -33.04
CA PRO A 89 -11.43 16.79 -31.86
C PRO A 89 -11.96 15.80 -30.80
N CYS A 90 -11.65 16.07 -29.54
CA CYS A 90 -12.12 15.26 -28.42
C CYS A 90 -13.64 15.21 -28.34
N ALA A 91 -14.17 14.02 -28.02
CA ALA A 91 -15.59 13.81 -27.83
C ALA A 91 -16.05 14.43 -26.50
N THR A 92 -17.27 14.98 -26.44
CA THR A 92 -17.78 15.68 -25.24
C THR A 92 -18.05 14.78 -24.03
N ASN A 93 -17.87 13.48 -24.17
CA ASN A 93 -18.00 12.49 -23.11
C ASN A 93 -16.64 11.90 -22.71
N PHE A 94 -15.55 12.41 -23.30
CA PHE A 94 -14.16 12.03 -23.06
C PHE A 94 -13.22 13.10 -23.62
N ASN A 95 -13.08 14.21 -22.91
CA ASN A 95 -12.23 15.35 -23.29
C ASN A 95 -11.51 16.02 -22.12
N GLY A 96 -11.55 15.44 -20.93
CA GLY A 96 -10.88 15.96 -19.74
C GLY A 96 -11.50 17.22 -19.16
N VAL A 97 -12.74 17.57 -19.55
CA VAL A 97 -13.47 18.70 -18.98
C VAL A 97 -14.87 18.30 -18.54
N LEU A 98 -15.39 18.98 -17.51
CA LEU A 98 -16.77 18.77 -17.06
C LEU A 98 -17.75 19.45 -18.03
N ASP A 99 -18.46 18.65 -18.82
CA ASP A 99 -19.43 19.09 -19.82
C ASP A 99 -20.91 19.05 -19.32
N GLU A 100 -21.82 19.66 -20.10
CA GLU A 100 -23.25 19.65 -19.76
C GLU A 100 -23.82 18.23 -19.89
N GLY A 101 -24.31 17.68 -18.77
CA GLY A 101 -24.89 16.33 -18.72
C GLY A 101 -24.02 15.32 -18.00
N GLU A 102 -22.78 15.70 -17.69
CA GLU A 102 -21.88 14.95 -16.83
C GLU A 102 -22.07 15.33 -15.36
N THR A 103 -21.76 14.40 -14.47
CA THR A 103 -21.80 14.65 -13.03
C THR A 103 -20.41 14.91 -12.45
N GLY A 104 -19.39 14.29 -13.02
CA GLY A 104 -17.96 14.56 -12.83
C GLY A 104 -17.27 14.57 -14.21
N ILE A 105 -16.00 14.94 -14.28
CA ILE A 105 -15.25 15.04 -15.56
C ILE A 105 -15.33 13.70 -16.31
N ASP A 106 -15.85 13.69 -17.53
CA ASP A 106 -15.97 12.51 -18.39
C ASP A 106 -16.79 11.34 -17.78
N CYS A 107 -17.72 11.61 -16.85
CA CYS A 107 -18.50 10.57 -16.16
C CYS A 107 -19.94 10.94 -15.77
N GLY A 108 -20.79 9.92 -15.58
CA GLY A 108 -22.16 10.06 -15.03
C GLY A 108 -23.23 10.56 -16.00
N CYS A 109 -22.93 10.56 -17.30
CA CYS A 109 -23.81 10.82 -18.44
C CYS A 109 -24.28 9.50 -19.12
N GLU A 110 -25.08 9.59 -20.19
CA GLU A 110 -25.63 8.40 -20.89
C GLU A 110 -24.56 7.58 -21.65
N ASP A 111 -23.53 8.25 -22.16
CA ASP A 111 -22.47 7.66 -23.00
C ASP A 111 -21.07 7.71 -22.36
N CYS A 112 -20.98 7.88 -21.04
CA CYS A 112 -19.71 7.87 -20.30
C CYS A 112 -19.75 6.89 -19.12
N PRO A 113 -18.58 6.45 -18.61
CA PRO A 113 -18.49 5.57 -17.46
C PRO A 113 -19.10 6.16 -16.18
N ALA A 114 -19.27 5.31 -15.16
CA ALA A 114 -19.63 5.76 -13.83
C ALA A 114 -18.40 6.35 -13.13
N CYS A 115 -18.55 7.49 -12.45
CA CYS A 115 -17.44 8.21 -11.83
C CYS A 115 -16.56 7.38 -10.87
N PRO A 116 -17.09 6.44 -10.06
CA PRO A 116 -16.26 5.60 -9.20
C PRO A 116 -15.35 4.60 -9.94
N GLU A 117 -15.60 4.34 -11.22
CA GLU A 117 -14.78 3.41 -12.02
C GLU A 117 -13.49 4.06 -12.53
N LEU A 118 -13.32 5.37 -12.31
CA LEU A 118 -12.19 6.13 -12.85
C LEU A 118 -11.06 6.36 -11.85
N CYS A 119 -11.25 6.05 -10.55
CA CYS A 119 -10.28 6.23 -9.45
C CYS A 119 -9.00 5.36 -9.52
N GLY A 120 -8.55 5.01 -10.72
CA GLY A 120 -7.45 4.08 -10.98
C GLY A 120 -7.23 3.87 -12.48
N ASP A 121 -7.68 4.81 -13.31
CA ASP A 121 -7.53 4.77 -14.77
C ASP A 121 -6.30 5.55 -15.28
N GLY A 122 -5.59 6.23 -14.37
CA GLY A 122 -4.37 6.98 -14.64
C GLY A 122 -4.62 8.40 -15.15
N LEU A 123 -5.86 8.88 -15.13
CA LEU A 123 -6.25 10.19 -15.65
C LEU A 123 -6.93 11.03 -14.57
N LEU A 124 -6.62 12.32 -14.51
CA LEU A 124 -7.31 13.25 -13.61
C LEU A 124 -8.74 13.53 -14.11
N ASN A 125 -9.71 12.71 -13.73
CA ASN A 125 -11.09 12.81 -14.20
C ASN A 125 -12.10 12.50 -13.07
N GLY A 126 -13.39 12.31 -13.41
CA GLY A 126 -14.41 12.03 -12.41
C GLY A 126 -14.59 13.13 -11.37
N TYR A 127 -14.42 12.78 -10.09
CA TYR A 127 -14.45 13.72 -8.95
C TYR A 127 -13.09 13.94 -8.29
N GLU A 128 -12.03 13.49 -8.94
CA GLU A 128 -10.68 13.49 -8.40
C GLU A 128 -10.14 14.89 -8.11
N GLN A 129 -9.25 14.96 -7.14
CA GLN A 129 -8.50 16.18 -6.80
C GLN A 129 -7.06 16.11 -7.31
N ASP A 130 -6.52 14.90 -7.44
CA ASP A 130 -5.28 14.56 -8.14
C ASP A 130 -5.46 13.20 -8.83
N VAL A 131 -4.55 12.81 -9.73
CA VAL A 131 -4.71 11.59 -10.56
C VAL A 131 -5.05 10.37 -9.70
N ASP A 132 -6.16 9.70 -10.01
CA ASP A 132 -6.66 8.50 -9.31
C ASP A 132 -6.97 8.69 -7.81
N CYS A 133 -7.04 9.92 -7.30
CA CYS A 133 -7.30 10.17 -5.88
C CYS A 133 -8.14 11.43 -5.59
N GLY A 134 -8.69 11.43 -4.38
CA GLY A 134 -9.52 12.50 -3.83
C GLY A 134 -10.92 12.53 -4.44
N GLY A 135 -11.78 13.33 -3.81
CA GLY A 135 -13.18 13.43 -4.22
C GLY A 135 -14.09 12.54 -3.38
N VAL A 136 -15.33 12.37 -3.83
CA VAL A 136 -16.34 11.59 -3.08
C VAL A 136 -16.26 10.09 -3.35
N ASP A 137 -15.66 9.71 -4.48
CA ASP A 137 -15.67 8.34 -4.98
C ASP A 137 -14.28 7.65 -4.91
N CYS A 138 -13.20 8.39 -4.68
CA CYS A 138 -11.82 7.88 -4.62
C CYS A 138 -11.19 7.98 -3.22
N GLU A 139 -10.09 7.26 -2.99
CA GLU A 139 -9.32 7.34 -1.74
C GLU A 139 -8.71 8.75 -1.57
N VAL A 140 -8.41 9.16 -0.34
CA VAL A 140 -7.84 10.50 -0.10
C VAL A 140 -6.46 10.57 -0.74
N CYS A 141 -6.14 11.66 -1.44
CA CYS A 141 -4.80 11.86 -2.00
C CYS A 141 -3.72 11.85 -0.91
N PRO A 142 -2.51 11.36 -1.22
CA PRO A 142 -1.39 11.38 -0.30
C PRO A 142 -0.99 12.82 0.05
N THR A 143 -0.63 13.05 1.31
CA THR A 143 -0.19 14.36 1.80
C THR A 143 1.07 14.21 2.62
N CYS A 144 2.22 14.35 1.95
CA CYS A 144 3.55 14.07 2.48
C CYS A 144 4.07 14.98 3.62
N ASP A 145 3.21 15.72 4.34
CA ASP A 145 3.60 16.68 5.39
C ASP A 145 2.45 16.98 6.39
N ASP A 146 1.34 16.21 6.38
CA ASP A 146 0.14 16.50 7.18
C ASP A 146 0.01 15.70 8.49
N GLY A 147 0.89 14.71 8.68
CA GLY A 147 1.00 13.91 9.89
C GLY A 147 0.02 12.75 9.97
N GLU A 148 -0.68 12.43 8.88
CA GLU A 148 -1.61 11.31 8.79
C GLU A 148 -1.12 10.29 7.75
N LEU A 149 -1.43 9.00 7.91
CA LEU A 149 -1.15 7.99 6.88
C LEU A 149 -2.32 7.95 5.89
N ASN A 150 -2.14 8.49 4.69
CA ASN A 150 -3.20 8.53 3.68
C ASN A 150 -2.69 8.32 2.25
N GLY A 151 -3.61 8.15 1.29
CA GLY A 151 -3.28 7.87 -0.10
C GLY A 151 -2.42 6.62 -0.29
N ASP A 152 -1.35 6.75 -1.08
CA ASP A 152 -0.41 5.69 -1.39
C ASP A 152 0.82 5.66 -0.45
N GLU A 153 0.80 6.44 0.62
CA GLU A 153 1.87 6.49 1.62
C GLU A 153 2.09 5.12 2.28
N THR A 154 3.35 4.77 2.49
CA THR A 154 3.73 3.51 3.18
C THR A 154 4.16 3.72 4.62
N GLY A 155 4.29 4.98 5.03
CA GLY A 155 4.51 5.46 6.39
C GLY A 155 3.95 6.89 6.49
N ILE A 156 3.75 7.42 7.70
CA ILE A 156 3.18 8.78 7.85
C ILE A 156 4.02 9.79 7.07
N ASP A 157 3.39 10.53 6.16
CA ASP A 157 4.00 11.57 5.33
C ASP A 157 5.13 11.06 4.40
N CYS A 158 5.20 9.75 4.11
CA CYS A 158 6.30 9.18 3.33
C CYS A 158 6.00 7.87 2.58
N GLY A 159 6.80 7.63 1.53
CA GLY A 159 6.65 6.48 0.65
C GLY A 159 5.45 6.61 -0.30
N GLY A 160 5.19 5.57 -1.07
CA GLY A 160 4.30 5.70 -2.24
C GLY A 160 5.02 6.25 -3.47
N SER A 161 4.24 6.57 -4.50
CA SER A 161 4.69 7.16 -5.78
C SER A 161 4.97 8.66 -5.64
N ASP A 162 4.16 9.34 -4.82
CA ASP A 162 4.09 10.80 -4.79
C ASP A 162 4.83 11.44 -3.60
N CYS A 163 5.25 10.66 -2.60
CA CYS A 163 6.07 11.13 -1.48
C CYS A 163 7.51 10.62 -1.51
N ASP A 164 8.40 11.35 -0.84
CA ASP A 164 9.79 10.92 -0.67
C ASP A 164 9.82 9.54 0.04
N PRO A 165 10.72 8.62 -0.35
CA PRO A 165 10.83 7.33 0.31
C PRO A 165 11.02 7.53 1.81
N CYS A 166 10.30 6.78 2.64
CA CYS A 166 10.48 6.82 4.08
C CYS A 166 11.96 6.64 4.45
N GLU A 167 12.61 7.71 4.90
CA GLU A 167 13.97 7.61 5.43
C GLU A 167 13.91 6.72 6.69
N CYS A 168 14.81 5.75 6.81
CA CYS A 168 14.91 4.84 7.96
C CYS A 168 15.34 5.57 9.25
N LEU A 169 14.51 6.48 9.73
CA LEU A 169 14.60 7.13 11.04
C LEU A 169 13.49 6.57 11.94
N CYS A 170 13.28 5.25 11.96
CA CYS A 170 12.37 4.62 12.91
C CYS A 170 12.92 4.86 14.33
N ASP A 171 12.31 5.76 15.08
CA ASP A 171 12.51 5.87 16.52
C ASP A 171 11.40 5.07 17.19
N CYS A 172 11.66 3.77 17.37
CA CYS A 172 10.76 2.81 18.01
C CYS A 172 10.51 3.08 19.51
N THR A 173 10.60 4.33 19.95
CA THR A 173 10.41 4.76 21.35
C THR A 173 9.81 6.17 21.49
N ASN A 174 9.39 6.81 20.40
CA ASN A 174 8.96 8.21 20.39
C ASN A 174 7.46 8.40 20.67
N GLY A 175 6.68 7.31 20.69
CA GLY A 175 5.27 7.30 21.04
C GLY A 175 4.34 7.76 19.91
N ILE A 176 4.82 7.81 18.68
CA ILE A 176 4.02 8.01 17.46
C ILE A 176 4.23 6.80 16.53
N GLN A 177 3.31 6.56 15.60
CA GLN A 177 3.51 5.52 14.58
C GLN A 177 4.23 6.16 13.39
N ASP A 178 5.51 5.89 13.19
CA ASP A 178 6.27 6.49 12.09
C ASP A 178 7.19 5.51 11.35
N GLY A 179 7.75 5.95 10.23
CA GLY A 179 8.62 5.14 9.39
C GLY A 179 7.92 3.88 8.86
N LEU A 180 8.44 2.69 9.21
CA LEU A 180 7.93 1.38 8.76
C LEU A 180 7.39 0.55 9.91
N GLU A 181 6.91 1.18 10.97
CA GLU A 181 6.30 0.51 12.12
C GLU A 181 4.97 -0.13 11.75
N ASP A 182 4.72 -1.35 12.24
CA ASP A 182 3.39 -1.97 12.08
C ASP A 182 2.38 -1.28 13.02
N TYR A 183 2.84 -0.84 14.21
CA TYR A 183 2.09 -0.06 15.21
C TYR A 183 3.02 0.87 15.98
N ILE A 184 2.48 1.84 16.73
CA ILE A 184 3.24 2.82 17.54
C ILE A 184 4.45 2.15 18.23
N ASP A 185 5.66 2.57 17.85
CA ASP A 185 6.94 2.13 18.41
C ASP A 185 7.28 0.63 18.21
N CYS A 186 6.59 -0.13 17.35
CA CYS A 186 6.84 -1.56 17.16
C CYS A 186 6.50 -2.12 15.77
N GLY A 187 7.06 -3.29 15.46
CA GLY A 187 6.81 -4.00 14.22
C GLY A 187 7.66 -3.52 13.03
N GLY A 188 7.37 -4.07 11.85
CA GLY A 188 8.12 -3.77 10.64
C GLY A 188 9.53 -4.37 10.61
N PRO A 189 10.36 -3.98 9.63
CA PRO A 189 11.70 -4.54 9.46
C PRO A 189 12.73 -4.03 10.48
N ASN A 190 12.45 -2.91 11.16
CA ASN A 190 13.45 -2.17 11.95
C ASN A 190 13.10 -2.02 13.44
N CYS A 191 11.85 -2.26 13.86
CA CYS A 191 11.48 -2.30 15.28
C CYS A 191 11.30 -3.75 15.75
N GLU A 192 11.33 -3.94 17.07
CA GLU A 192 11.01 -5.24 17.64
C GLU A 192 9.55 -5.59 17.33
N PRO A 193 9.21 -6.88 17.09
CA PRO A 193 7.83 -7.28 16.83
C PRO A 193 6.92 -6.77 17.94
N CYS A 194 5.73 -6.31 17.56
CA CYS A 194 4.74 -5.83 18.52
C CYS A 194 4.40 -6.92 19.55
N ALA A 195 4.92 -6.72 20.76
CA ALA A 195 4.72 -7.65 21.86
C ALA A 195 3.31 -7.45 22.43
N ALA A 196 2.71 -8.55 22.87
CA ALA A 196 1.51 -8.52 23.68
C ALA A 196 1.93 -8.30 25.14
N GLU A 197 1.82 -7.07 25.62
CA GLU A 197 2.26 -6.68 26.96
C GLU A 197 1.13 -6.06 27.77
N ILE A 198 1.06 -6.48 29.04
CA ILE A 198 0.23 -5.83 30.05
C ILE A 198 0.95 -5.90 31.38
N THR A 199 1.06 -4.78 32.09
CA THR A 199 1.73 -4.70 33.38
C THR A 199 0.82 -4.01 34.39
N TRP A 200 0.97 -4.35 35.67
CA TRP A 200 0.23 -3.71 36.75
C TRP A 200 0.90 -3.90 38.11
N ASN A 201 0.63 -3.00 39.05
CA ASN A 201 1.10 -3.13 40.42
C ASN A 201 -0.07 -3.41 41.38
N SER A 202 0.11 -4.38 42.27
CA SER A 202 -0.83 -4.68 43.36
C SER A 202 -0.08 -5.13 44.61
N TYR A 203 -0.51 -4.66 45.78
CA TYR A 203 0.17 -4.89 47.08
C TYR A 203 1.69 -4.57 47.08
N GLY A 204 2.11 -3.58 46.28
CA GLY A 204 3.51 -3.17 46.16
C GLY A 204 4.39 -4.10 45.30
N ILE A 205 3.78 -5.05 44.59
CA ILE A 205 4.44 -5.98 43.67
C ILE A 205 4.01 -5.62 42.24
N GLN A 206 4.98 -5.54 41.32
CA GLN A 206 4.73 -5.41 39.90
C GLN A 206 4.54 -6.78 39.28
N TYR A 207 3.49 -6.92 38.48
CA TYR A 207 3.17 -8.09 37.70
C TYR A 207 3.27 -7.75 36.21
N PHE A 208 3.72 -8.74 35.45
CA PHE A 208 3.77 -8.72 33.99
C PHE A 208 2.81 -9.79 33.49
N GLY A 209 2.09 -9.55 32.40
CA GLY A 209 1.25 -10.52 31.70
C GLY A 209 2.06 -11.53 30.89
N ASP A 210 3.19 -11.98 31.43
CA ASP A 210 4.22 -12.78 30.77
C ASP A 210 3.81 -14.24 30.54
N ALA A 211 2.76 -14.74 31.20
CA ALA A 211 2.18 -16.04 30.90
C ALA A 211 1.14 -15.97 29.78
N ALA A 212 0.37 -14.87 29.72
CA ALA A 212 -0.57 -14.56 28.66
C ALA A 212 -0.96 -13.08 28.70
N ALA A 213 -1.01 -12.45 27.54
CA ALA A 213 -1.60 -11.14 27.33
C ALA A 213 -2.40 -11.20 26.03
N SER A 214 -3.67 -10.78 26.05
CA SER A 214 -4.53 -10.87 24.87
C SER A 214 -5.57 -9.75 24.85
N ALA A 215 -5.85 -9.25 23.65
CA ALA A 215 -6.96 -8.36 23.34
C ALA A 215 -7.80 -8.99 22.22
N GLU A 216 -9.13 -8.89 22.32
CA GLU A 216 -10.08 -9.41 21.32
C GLU A 216 -11.33 -8.50 21.31
N ILE A 217 -11.91 -8.30 20.13
CA ILE A 217 -13.23 -7.68 19.99
C ILE A 217 -14.30 -8.77 19.98
N VAL A 218 -15.05 -8.88 21.08
CA VAL A 218 -16.13 -9.87 21.21
C VAL A 218 -17.48 -9.18 21.03
N GLY A 219 -18.07 -9.37 19.85
CA GLY A 219 -19.24 -8.59 19.44
C GLY A 219 -18.79 -7.17 19.10
N THR A 220 -19.14 -6.20 19.94
CA THR A 220 -18.62 -4.82 19.86
C THR A 220 -17.75 -4.45 21.07
N ASN A 221 -17.63 -5.34 22.05
CA ASN A 221 -16.90 -5.04 23.29
C ASN A 221 -15.45 -5.48 23.17
N LEU A 222 -14.55 -4.61 23.60
CA LEU A 222 -13.14 -4.93 23.77
C LEU A 222 -12.96 -5.76 25.05
N GLN A 223 -12.28 -6.88 24.93
CA GLN A 223 -11.85 -7.70 26.06
C GLN A 223 -10.33 -7.76 26.11
N ILE A 224 -9.77 -7.39 27.26
CA ILE A 224 -8.33 -7.46 27.52
C ILE A 224 -8.07 -8.36 28.71
N GLN A 225 -7.06 -9.21 28.62
CA GLN A 225 -6.66 -10.13 29.68
C GLN A 225 -5.14 -10.17 29.83
N GLY A 226 -4.69 -10.35 31.07
CA GLY A 226 -3.30 -10.55 31.44
C GLY A 226 -3.17 -11.61 32.51
N THR A 227 -2.24 -12.54 32.36
CA THR A 227 -1.87 -13.55 33.36
C THR A 227 -0.37 -13.52 33.56
N SER A 228 0.06 -13.40 34.81
CA SER A 228 1.48 -13.48 35.18
C SER A 228 1.92 -14.92 35.43
N LEU A 229 3.21 -15.20 35.28
CA LEU A 229 3.83 -16.48 35.63
C LEU A 229 3.71 -16.82 37.12
N THR A 230 3.45 -15.81 37.96
CA THR A 230 3.17 -15.99 39.40
C THR A 230 1.72 -16.38 39.71
N GLY A 231 0.84 -16.38 38.70
CA GLY A 231 -0.57 -16.77 38.82
C GLY A 231 -1.54 -15.61 39.08
N ALA A 232 -1.06 -14.37 39.24
CA ALA A 232 -1.94 -13.21 39.29
C ALA A 232 -2.54 -12.94 37.90
N GLN A 233 -3.81 -12.54 37.84
CA GLN A 233 -4.55 -12.27 36.61
C GLN A 233 -5.23 -10.90 36.66
N ILE A 234 -5.33 -10.23 35.52
CA ILE A 234 -6.07 -8.98 35.35
C ILE A 234 -6.92 -9.10 34.08
N GLY A 235 -8.10 -8.50 34.07
CA GLY A 235 -8.94 -8.47 32.89
C GLY A 235 -9.91 -7.32 32.87
N PHE A 236 -10.29 -6.89 31.66
CA PHE A 236 -11.17 -5.78 31.42
C PHE A 236 -12.14 -6.11 30.29
N VAL A 237 -13.38 -5.66 30.43
CA VAL A 237 -14.38 -5.64 29.38
C VAL A 237 -14.82 -4.20 29.21
N ILE A 238 -14.59 -3.63 28.05
CA ILE A 238 -14.91 -2.25 27.70
C ILE A 238 -15.94 -2.29 26.58
N ALA A 239 -17.04 -1.57 26.77
CA ALA A 239 -18.08 -1.47 25.76
C ALA A 239 -17.71 -0.39 24.76
N GLU A 240 -18.05 -0.64 23.50
CA GLU A 240 -17.90 0.34 22.43
C GLU A 240 -18.57 1.66 22.83
N PRO A 241 -17.89 2.81 22.67
CA PRO A 241 -18.52 4.11 22.83
C PRO A 241 -19.64 4.31 21.81
N VAL A 242 -20.62 5.17 22.13
CA VAL A 242 -21.77 5.45 21.23
C VAL A 242 -21.32 5.99 19.88
N ASP A 243 -20.21 6.73 19.87
CA ASP A 243 -19.63 7.34 18.68
C ASP A 243 -18.60 6.43 17.99
N GLY A 244 -18.53 5.15 18.38
CA GLY A 244 -17.49 4.21 17.94
C GLY A 244 -16.18 4.34 18.74
N TRP A 245 -15.19 3.52 18.41
CA TRP A 245 -13.87 3.59 19.02
C TRP A 245 -13.08 4.81 18.53
N TYR A 246 -12.39 5.48 19.47
CA TYR A 246 -11.52 6.62 19.16
C TYR A 246 -10.36 6.71 20.16
N ASN A 247 -9.27 7.35 19.73
CA ASN A 247 -8.06 7.55 20.52
C ASN A 247 -8.30 8.50 21.70
N GLY A 248 -7.67 8.21 22.84
CA GLY A 248 -7.86 9.00 24.07
C GLY A 248 -9.14 8.70 24.85
N TYR A 249 -9.86 7.60 24.54
CA TYR A 249 -11.06 7.22 25.28
C TYR A 249 -10.75 6.87 26.74
N VAL A 250 -11.44 7.52 27.68
CA VAL A 250 -11.29 7.28 29.13
C VAL A 250 -12.62 6.84 29.71
N VAL A 251 -12.61 5.73 30.45
CA VAL A 251 -13.80 5.20 31.11
C VAL A 251 -13.54 4.81 32.56
N ALA A 252 -14.55 5.02 33.40
CA ALA A 252 -14.53 4.62 34.80
C ALA A 252 -15.30 3.31 34.96
N LEU A 253 -14.63 2.28 35.46
CA LEU A 253 -15.16 0.96 35.73
C LEU A 253 -15.60 0.87 37.19
N ASN A 254 -16.91 0.71 37.42
CA ASN A 254 -17.53 0.66 38.74
C ASN A 254 -18.91 -0.05 38.65
N PRO A 255 -19.64 -0.29 39.75
CA PRO A 255 -20.90 -1.02 39.69
C PRO A 255 -22.01 -0.37 38.83
N SER A 256 -21.86 0.91 38.47
CA SER A 256 -22.80 1.63 37.61
C SER A 256 -22.40 1.72 36.14
N SER A 257 -21.21 1.21 35.76
CA SER A 257 -20.67 1.31 34.39
C SER A 257 -20.98 0.10 33.50
N LEU A 258 -22.05 -0.65 33.79
CA LEU A 258 -22.43 -1.82 32.98
C LEU A 258 -22.68 -1.41 31.52
N PRO A 259 -22.24 -2.22 30.54
CA PRO A 259 -21.73 -3.59 30.69
C PRO A 259 -20.21 -3.70 30.94
N GLN A 260 -19.52 -2.58 31.20
CA GLN A 260 -18.07 -2.54 31.35
C GLN A 260 -17.63 -2.90 32.77
N ALA A 261 -16.53 -3.65 32.88
CA ALA A 261 -16.03 -4.14 34.16
C ALA A 261 -14.52 -4.41 34.14
N GLY A 262 -13.89 -4.33 35.31
CA GLY A 262 -12.55 -4.82 35.56
C GLY A 262 -12.56 -5.96 36.58
N ALA A 263 -11.62 -6.88 36.45
CA ALA A 263 -11.39 -7.99 37.37
C ALA A 263 -9.90 -8.19 37.64
N TYR A 264 -9.55 -8.53 38.87
CA TYR A 264 -8.21 -8.86 39.31
C TYR A 264 -8.24 -10.11 40.18
N THR A 265 -7.38 -11.08 39.88
CA THR A 265 -7.16 -12.26 40.71
C THR A 265 -5.76 -12.19 41.29
N SER A 266 -5.67 -12.16 42.62
CA SER A 266 -4.38 -12.21 43.33
C SER A 266 -3.70 -13.58 43.19
N THR A 267 -2.40 -13.65 43.48
CA THR A 267 -1.63 -14.92 43.50
C THR A 267 -2.20 -15.94 44.50
N ASP A 268 -2.92 -15.48 45.51
CA ASP A 268 -3.58 -16.32 46.52
C ASP A 268 -4.96 -16.83 46.05
N GLY A 269 -5.37 -16.49 44.83
CA GLY A 269 -6.66 -16.89 44.23
C GLY A 269 -7.86 -16.06 44.67
N THR A 270 -7.65 -14.97 45.41
CA THR A 270 -8.74 -14.04 45.77
C THR A 270 -9.12 -13.20 44.56
N ASN A 271 -10.41 -13.19 44.23
CA ASN A 271 -10.99 -12.45 43.10
C ASN A 271 -11.54 -11.09 43.57
N TYR A 272 -11.19 -10.05 42.84
CA TYR A 272 -11.66 -8.68 43.01
C TYR A 272 -12.28 -8.22 41.70
N THR A 273 -13.35 -7.44 41.76
CA THR A 273 -13.98 -6.86 40.57
C THR A 273 -14.61 -5.51 40.85
N THR A 274 -14.62 -4.64 39.84
CA THR A 274 -15.31 -3.35 39.92
C THR A 274 -16.83 -3.51 40.04
N LEU A 275 -17.39 -4.67 39.69
CA LEU A 275 -18.82 -4.96 39.85
C LEU A 275 -19.25 -5.11 41.31
N MET A 276 -18.33 -5.55 42.18
CA MET A 276 -18.58 -5.71 43.62
C MET A 276 -18.22 -4.44 44.41
N GLY A 277 -17.58 -3.46 43.76
CA GLY A 277 -17.20 -2.18 44.34
C GLY A 277 -15.82 -1.72 43.88
N GLY A 278 -15.44 -0.52 44.30
CA GLY A 278 -14.24 0.15 43.81
C GLY A 278 -14.51 1.04 42.59
N ASN A 279 -13.43 1.60 42.07
CA ASN A 279 -13.44 2.45 40.89
C ASN A 279 -12.07 2.32 40.21
N THR A 280 -12.07 1.89 38.96
CA THR A 280 -10.86 1.77 38.13
C THR A 280 -11.03 2.61 36.88
N THR A 281 -10.14 3.57 36.69
CA THR A 281 -10.04 4.30 35.42
C THR A 281 -9.28 3.43 34.43
N PHE A 282 -9.87 3.25 33.25
CA PHE A 282 -9.28 2.59 32.10
C PHE A 282 -9.19 3.61 30.97
N GLN A 283 -8.01 3.79 30.42
CA GLN A 283 -7.73 4.79 29.39
C GLN A 283 -7.11 4.10 28.19
N ILE A 284 -7.74 4.27 27.04
CA ILE A 284 -7.23 3.91 25.73
C ILE A 284 -6.52 5.14 25.17
N ASN A 285 -5.21 5.02 24.95
CA ASN A 285 -4.42 6.05 24.32
C ASN A 285 -4.55 5.94 22.80
N TYR A 286 -4.45 4.73 22.27
CA TYR A 286 -4.59 4.39 20.85
C TYR A 286 -5.39 3.10 20.69
N ILE A 287 -6.25 3.04 19.66
CA ILE A 287 -6.96 1.83 19.28
C ILE A 287 -7.19 1.77 17.77
N ASP A 288 -6.80 0.64 17.18
CA ASP A 288 -7.27 0.18 15.88
C ASP A 288 -8.21 -1.03 16.11
N PRO A 289 -9.55 -0.83 16.09
CA PRO A 289 -10.53 -1.79 16.62
C PRO A 289 -10.88 -2.93 15.64
N VAL A 290 -9.91 -3.45 14.89
CA VAL A 290 -10.09 -4.56 13.94
C VAL A 290 -9.28 -5.80 14.34
N SER A 291 -9.67 -6.97 13.84
CA SER A 291 -8.83 -8.17 14.00
C SER A 291 -7.53 -7.98 13.24
N GLY A 292 -6.41 -8.23 13.93
CA GLY A 292 -5.08 -7.89 13.46
C GLY A 292 -4.58 -6.54 13.99
N GLY A 293 -5.48 -5.64 14.41
CA GLY A 293 -5.20 -4.28 14.91
C GLY A 293 -4.43 -4.24 16.24
N TYR A 294 -4.34 -3.06 16.86
CA TYR A 294 -3.53 -2.87 18.06
C TYR A 294 -4.17 -1.89 19.05
N ILE A 295 -3.88 -2.10 20.33
CA ILE A 295 -4.39 -1.22 21.39
C ILE A 295 -3.32 -0.89 22.42
N VAL A 296 -3.24 0.40 22.76
CA VAL A 296 -2.32 0.94 23.76
C VAL A 296 -3.10 1.74 24.80
N GLY A 297 -2.74 1.60 26.07
CA GLY A 297 -3.32 2.42 27.10
C GLY A 297 -2.84 2.14 28.51
N THR A 298 -3.58 2.70 29.47
CA THR A 298 -3.25 2.64 30.89
C THR A 298 -4.49 2.40 31.75
N PHE A 299 -4.26 1.91 32.97
CA PHE A 299 -5.33 1.79 33.95
C PHE A 299 -4.83 2.01 35.38
N ASN A 300 -5.72 2.52 36.22
CA ASN A 300 -5.44 2.75 37.62
C ASN A 300 -6.72 2.78 38.44
N GLY A 301 -6.71 2.12 39.60
CA GLY A 301 -7.74 2.29 40.61
C GLY A 301 -7.86 1.10 41.56
N SER A 302 -9.09 0.72 41.86
CA SER A 302 -9.38 -0.26 42.89
C SER A 302 -10.58 -1.13 42.53
N MET A 303 -10.53 -2.38 43.00
CA MET A 303 -11.58 -3.38 42.83
C MET A 303 -11.88 -4.03 44.18
N GLN A 304 -13.09 -4.53 44.39
CA GLN A 304 -13.49 -5.17 45.66
C GLN A 304 -13.79 -6.65 45.50
N ASP A 305 -13.49 -7.43 46.54
CA ASP A 305 -13.95 -8.82 46.65
C ASP A 305 -15.42 -8.88 47.14
N ALA A 306 -15.96 -10.08 47.26
CA ALA A 306 -17.34 -10.28 47.72
C ALA A 306 -17.58 -9.92 49.20
N LEU A 307 -16.52 -9.70 49.98
CA LEU A 307 -16.57 -9.31 51.39
C LEU A 307 -16.35 -7.81 51.60
N GLY A 308 -16.12 -7.05 50.52
CA GLY A 308 -15.84 -5.61 50.53
C GLY A 308 -14.37 -5.26 50.76
N SER A 309 -13.45 -6.22 50.78
CA SER A 309 -12.02 -5.94 50.83
C SER A 309 -11.56 -5.38 49.49
N SER A 310 -10.80 -4.29 49.53
CA SER A 310 -10.31 -3.63 48.32
C SER A 310 -8.90 -4.11 47.95
N ALA A 311 -8.68 -4.38 46.67
CA ALA A 311 -7.37 -4.46 46.04
C ALA A 311 -7.13 -3.22 45.19
N THR A 312 -5.95 -2.63 45.30
CA THR A 312 -5.53 -1.52 44.45
C THR A 312 -4.71 -2.07 43.29
N VAL A 313 -5.07 -1.66 42.08
CA VAL A 313 -4.32 -1.97 40.86
C VAL A 313 -3.83 -0.64 40.30
N SER A 314 -2.52 -0.46 40.21
CA SER A 314 -1.92 0.85 39.94
C SER A 314 -0.76 0.77 38.96
N GLY A 315 -0.48 1.90 38.30
CA GLY A 315 0.56 1.99 37.27
C GLY A 315 0.38 0.92 36.19
N GLY A 316 -0.86 0.65 35.81
CA GLY A 316 -1.16 -0.34 34.80
C GLY A 316 -0.93 0.23 33.41
N SER A 317 -0.26 -0.54 32.56
CA SER A 317 -0.07 -0.22 31.13
C SER A 317 -0.36 -1.46 30.31
N TYR A 318 -0.80 -1.27 29.07
CA TYR A 318 -0.97 -2.35 28.11
C TYR A 318 -0.67 -1.86 26.70
N ALA A 319 -0.11 -2.75 25.90
CA ALA A 319 0.14 -2.60 24.47
C ALA A 319 -0.03 -4.01 23.87
N ILE A 320 -1.14 -4.26 23.19
CA ILE A 320 -1.56 -5.63 22.84
C ILE A 320 -2.15 -5.68 21.43
N PRO A 321 -1.76 -6.64 20.58
CA PRO A 321 -2.46 -6.93 19.33
C PRO A 321 -3.89 -7.41 19.59
N ILE A 322 -4.84 -6.87 18.83
CA ILE A 322 -6.23 -7.32 18.83
C ILE A 322 -6.35 -8.51 17.88
N ASN A 323 -6.77 -9.65 18.40
CA ASN A 323 -7.00 -10.87 17.62
C ASN A 323 -8.47 -11.01 17.25
#